data_AF-A0A7X8YXU7-F1
#
_entry.id   AF-A0A7X8YXU7-F1
#
_cell.length_a   1.000
_cell.length_b   1.000
_cell.length_c   1.000
_cell.angle_alpha   90.00
_cell.angle_beta   90.00
_cell.angle_gamma   90.00
#
_symmetry.space_group_name_H-M   'P 1'
#
loop_
_entity.id
_entity.type
_entity.pdbx_description
1 polymer ?
#
loop_
_entity_poly.entity_id
_entity_poly.type
_entity_poly.pdbx_seq_one_letter_code
_entity_poly.pdbx_strand_id
1 'polypeptide(L)'
;RWFGLRRLCLTEHAPQLYCLAEDFWKARHIFEPRLWREAQADRMELFRRRAAIWRNDPLVRIGLEVEIDCDGAMTLRDEDRNVADLLVGAIHWLPVDASSMDDASAANAFMKACQSLLQAGVHVLAHPWRWFVRAKRPVPKQLYVELASMLAEHNTAAEINYHTNNPDPAFFAQCIERGVKIALGTDSHATWEMSNMSRHLRLLQASAGSSDVGHLLFDPS
;
A
#
# COMPACT_ATOMS: atom_id res chain seq x y z
N ARG A 1 -22.58 9.03 -10.11
CA ARG A 1 -21.16 9.07 -9.68
C ARG A 1 -21.14 9.36 -8.19
N TRP A 2 -20.61 8.46 -7.37
CA TRP A 2 -20.47 8.68 -5.93
C TRP A 2 -19.31 9.66 -5.72
N PHE A 3 -19.54 10.79 -5.05
CA PHE A 3 -18.52 11.79 -4.71
C PHE A 3 -17.61 12.28 -5.87
N GLY A 4 -18.09 12.21 -7.12
CA GLY A 4 -17.29 12.57 -8.31
C GLY A 4 -16.21 11.55 -8.70
N LEU A 5 -16.13 10.41 -8.01
CA LEU A 5 -15.16 9.34 -8.27
C LEU A 5 -15.56 8.51 -9.50
N ARG A 6 -14.55 8.09 -10.28
CA ARG A 6 -14.72 7.16 -11.41
C ARG A 6 -14.81 5.71 -10.94
N ARG A 7 -14.06 5.35 -9.89
CA ARG A 7 -14.00 4.01 -9.29
C ARG A 7 -13.74 4.11 -7.78
N LEU A 8 -14.16 3.10 -7.05
CA LEU A 8 -13.87 2.85 -5.64
C LEU A 8 -13.16 1.50 -5.53
N CYS A 9 -12.00 1.48 -4.86
CA CYS A 9 -11.30 0.24 -4.54
C CYS A 9 -11.49 -0.05 -3.06
N LEU A 10 -11.96 -1.26 -2.75
CA LEU A 10 -12.04 -1.78 -1.38
C LEU A 10 -10.83 -2.69 -1.18
N THR A 11 -9.88 -2.29 -0.36
CA THR A 11 -8.62 -3.02 -0.13
C THR A 11 -8.58 -3.58 1.29
N GLU A 12 -8.74 -4.89 1.43
CA GLU A 12 -8.64 -5.59 2.72
C GLU A 12 -7.20 -6.03 2.99
N HIS A 13 -6.75 -6.05 4.24
CA HIS A 13 -5.44 -6.60 4.57
C HIS A 13 -5.42 -8.12 4.34
N ALA A 14 -4.65 -8.59 3.35
CA ALA A 14 -4.55 -10.01 3.03
C ALA A 14 -4.10 -10.87 4.23
N PRO A 15 -3.09 -10.47 5.04
CA PRO A 15 -2.68 -11.29 6.17
C PRO A 15 -3.78 -11.51 7.19
N GLN A 16 -4.65 -10.52 7.42
CA GLN A 16 -5.77 -10.67 8.35
C GLN A 16 -6.75 -11.76 7.89
N LEU A 17 -6.81 -12.09 6.60
CA LEU A 17 -7.64 -13.19 6.11
C LEU A 17 -7.06 -14.56 6.45
N TYR A 18 -5.77 -14.65 6.78
CA TYR A 18 -5.10 -15.90 7.13
C TYR A 18 -4.80 -16.04 8.63
N CYS A 19 -4.53 -14.94 9.33
CA CYS A 19 -4.17 -14.98 10.74
C CYS A 19 -5.24 -14.36 11.66
N LEU A 20 -5.15 -14.70 12.94
CA LEU A 20 -5.97 -14.08 13.97
C LEU A 20 -5.55 -12.62 14.15
N ALA A 21 -6.48 -11.78 14.62
CA ALA A 21 -6.20 -10.37 14.87
C ALA A 21 -5.02 -10.19 15.85
N GLU A 22 -4.91 -11.05 16.86
CA GLU A 22 -3.81 -10.99 17.82
C GLU A 22 -2.42 -11.25 17.20
N ASP A 23 -2.37 -12.08 16.16
CA ASP A 23 -1.13 -12.39 15.44
C ASP A 23 -0.77 -11.27 14.49
N PHE A 24 -1.76 -10.75 13.76
CA PHE A 24 -1.60 -9.62 12.85
C PHE A 24 -1.06 -8.39 13.56
N TRP A 25 -1.71 -7.96 14.65
CA TRP A 25 -1.32 -6.73 15.36
C TRP A 25 0.02 -6.84 16.10
N LYS A 26 0.52 -8.06 16.33
CA LYS A 26 1.87 -8.32 16.85
C LYS A 26 2.92 -8.54 15.75
N ALA A 27 2.54 -8.34 14.48
CA ALA A 27 3.39 -8.58 13.31
C ALA A 27 3.88 -10.03 13.17
N ARG A 28 3.22 -11.00 13.80
CA ARG A 28 3.67 -12.40 13.75
C ARG A 28 3.53 -13.00 12.36
N HIS A 29 2.61 -12.51 11.52
CA HIS A 29 2.53 -12.92 10.11
C HIS A 29 3.78 -12.56 9.30
N ILE A 30 4.54 -11.54 9.72
CA ILE A 30 5.80 -11.15 9.10
C ILE A 30 6.95 -12.03 9.60
N PHE A 31 7.05 -12.26 10.92
CA PHE A 31 8.19 -12.95 11.54
C PHE A 31 8.01 -14.48 11.66
N GLU A 32 6.79 -14.98 11.56
CA GLU A 32 6.43 -16.39 11.62
C GLU A 32 5.57 -16.77 10.38
N PRO A 33 6.15 -16.84 9.16
CA PRO A 33 5.40 -17.00 7.92
C PRO A 33 4.44 -18.19 7.86
N ARG A 34 4.71 -19.24 8.64
CA ARG A 34 3.81 -20.40 8.77
C ARG A 34 2.38 -20.00 9.17
N LEU A 35 2.21 -18.93 9.95
CA LEU A 35 0.89 -18.48 10.41
C LEU A 35 -0.07 -18.15 9.27
N TRP A 36 0.44 -17.57 8.18
CA TRP A 36 -0.40 -17.26 7.01
C TRP A 36 -0.33 -18.36 5.94
N ARG A 37 0.85 -19.00 5.75
CA ARG A 37 1.03 -20.08 4.76
C ARG A 37 0.22 -21.33 5.10
N GLU A 38 0.12 -21.69 6.37
CA GLU A 38 -0.56 -22.90 6.86
C GLU A 38 -1.82 -22.56 7.68
N ALA A 39 -2.39 -21.38 7.47
CA ALA A 39 -3.48 -20.83 8.28
C ALA A 39 -4.62 -21.83 8.52
N GLN A 40 -4.88 -22.08 9.80
CA GLN A 40 -6.03 -22.88 10.24
C GLN A 40 -7.33 -22.05 10.32
N ALA A 41 -7.21 -20.74 10.46
CA ALA A 41 -8.32 -19.79 10.55
C ALA A 41 -8.50 -19.00 9.23
N ASP A 42 -8.43 -19.71 8.11
CA ASP A 42 -8.50 -19.12 6.76
C ASP A 42 -9.89 -18.56 6.45
N ARG A 43 -9.96 -17.25 6.23
CA ARG A 43 -11.16 -16.47 5.91
C ARG A 43 -11.18 -16.02 4.44
N MET A 44 -10.21 -16.40 3.63
CA MET A 44 -10.10 -15.93 2.24
C MET A 44 -11.30 -16.38 1.38
N GLU A 45 -11.77 -17.62 1.56
CA GLU A 45 -12.95 -18.10 0.85
C GLU A 45 -14.23 -17.34 1.26
N LEU A 46 -14.37 -16.98 2.54
CA LEU A 46 -15.49 -16.14 3.00
C LEU A 46 -15.39 -14.72 2.40
N PHE A 47 -14.18 -14.16 2.37
CA PHE A 47 -13.92 -12.88 1.72
C PHE A 47 -14.28 -12.93 0.24
N ARG A 48 -13.84 -13.95 -0.50
CA ARG A 48 -14.15 -14.16 -1.92
C ARG A 48 -15.65 -14.15 -2.19
N ARG A 49 -16.43 -14.89 -1.39
CA ARG A 49 -17.90 -14.92 -1.51
C ARG A 49 -18.55 -13.56 -1.24
N ARG A 50 -18.09 -12.83 -0.23
CA ARG A 50 -18.63 -11.51 0.12
C ARG A 50 -18.23 -10.44 -0.90
N ALA A 51 -16.99 -10.48 -1.37
CA ALA A 51 -16.47 -9.59 -2.40
C ALA A 51 -17.20 -9.77 -3.74
N ALA A 52 -17.57 -11.00 -4.10
CA ALA A 52 -18.30 -11.31 -5.34
C ALA A 52 -19.62 -10.53 -5.50
N ILE A 53 -20.27 -10.16 -4.39
CA ILE A 53 -21.50 -9.36 -4.38
C ILE A 53 -21.26 -7.98 -5.04
N TRP A 54 -20.08 -7.41 -4.82
CA TRP A 54 -19.72 -6.07 -5.27
C TRP A 54 -19.03 -6.03 -6.64
N ARG A 55 -18.46 -7.15 -7.10
CA ARG A 55 -17.70 -7.21 -8.37
C ARG A 55 -18.53 -6.90 -9.60
N ASN A 56 -19.85 -7.10 -9.54
CA ASN A 56 -20.76 -6.78 -10.64
C ASN A 56 -21.04 -5.27 -10.75
N ASP A 57 -20.70 -4.46 -9.75
CA ASP A 57 -20.79 -3.01 -9.84
C ASP A 57 -19.58 -2.48 -10.65
N PRO A 58 -19.81 -1.82 -11.81
CA PRO A 58 -18.73 -1.31 -12.64
C PRO A 58 -17.85 -0.27 -11.94
N LEU A 59 -18.35 0.38 -10.87
CA LEU A 59 -17.64 1.38 -10.08
C LEU A 59 -16.76 0.75 -8.99
N VAL A 60 -16.96 -0.51 -8.62
CA VAL A 60 -16.22 -1.13 -7.52
C VAL A 60 -15.11 -2.03 -8.06
N ARG A 61 -13.97 -2.01 -7.37
CA ARG A 61 -12.87 -2.96 -7.50
C ARG A 61 -12.55 -3.53 -6.14
N ILE A 62 -12.21 -4.81 -6.13
CA ILE A 62 -11.81 -5.52 -4.92
C ILE A 62 -10.30 -5.65 -4.95
N GLY A 63 -9.64 -5.12 -3.94
CA GLY A 63 -8.21 -5.23 -3.78
C GLY A 63 -7.81 -5.91 -2.49
N LEU A 64 -6.54 -6.24 -2.42
CA LEU A 64 -5.88 -6.74 -1.23
C LEU A 64 -4.65 -5.89 -0.94
N GLU A 65 -4.51 -5.49 0.32
CA GLU A 65 -3.29 -4.89 0.82
C GLU A 65 -2.38 -5.98 1.37
N VAL A 66 -1.17 -6.05 0.83
CA VAL A 66 -0.18 -7.11 1.07
C VAL A 66 1.11 -6.53 1.62
N GLU A 67 1.88 -7.37 2.28
CA GLU A 67 3.18 -7.05 2.87
C GLU A 67 4.22 -8.09 2.41
N ILE A 68 5.47 -7.93 2.86
CA ILE A 68 6.54 -8.91 2.67
C ILE A 68 6.93 -9.47 4.03
N ASP A 69 6.96 -10.79 4.15
CA ASP A 69 7.41 -11.49 5.35
C ASP A 69 8.94 -11.55 5.48
N CYS A 70 9.45 -12.10 6.58
CA CYS A 70 10.88 -12.21 6.85
C CYS A 70 11.65 -13.14 5.90
N ASP A 71 10.95 -13.99 5.13
CA ASP A 71 11.55 -14.82 4.09
C ASP A 71 11.57 -14.11 2.72
N GLY A 72 11.02 -12.89 2.64
CA GLY A 72 10.90 -12.13 1.39
C GLY A 72 9.66 -12.50 0.56
N ALA A 73 8.73 -13.28 1.10
CA ALA A 73 7.52 -13.68 0.39
C ALA A 73 6.38 -12.67 0.61
N MET A 74 5.59 -12.42 -0.43
CA MET A 74 4.36 -11.65 -0.32
C MET A 74 3.37 -12.40 0.58
N THR A 75 2.73 -11.69 1.51
CA THR A 75 1.80 -12.26 2.49
C THR A 75 0.41 -12.56 1.90
N LEU A 76 0.41 -13.25 0.77
CA LEU A 76 -0.73 -13.66 -0.04
C LEU A 76 -0.38 -14.96 -0.76
N ARG A 77 -1.23 -15.99 -0.62
CA ARG A 77 -1.04 -17.25 -1.34
C ARG A 77 -1.28 -17.08 -2.84
N ASP A 78 -0.53 -17.81 -3.65
CA ASP A 78 -0.58 -17.70 -5.11
C ASP A 78 -1.98 -18.02 -5.67
N GLU A 79 -2.67 -19.01 -5.10
CA GLU A 79 -4.03 -19.39 -5.50
C GLU A 79 -5.08 -18.29 -5.27
N ASP A 80 -4.79 -17.36 -4.36
CA ASP A 80 -5.70 -16.28 -3.97
C ASP A 80 -5.36 -14.94 -4.62
N ARG A 81 -4.24 -14.86 -5.36
CA ARG A 81 -3.85 -13.63 -6.06
C ARG A 81 -4.92 -13.13 -7.03
N ASN A 82 -5.60 -14.05 -7.70
CA ASN A 82 -6.66 -13.74 -8.67
C ASN A 82 -7.97 -13.25 -8.02
N VAL A 83 -8.07 -13.23 -6.69
CA VAL A 83 -9.19 -12.59 -5.99
C VAL A 83 -9.11 -11.08 -6.11
N ALA A 84 -7.91 -10.49 -6.20
CA ALA A 84 -7.75 -9.05 -6.23
C ALA A 84 -7.71 -8.51 -7.66
N ASP A 85 -8.54 -7.51 -7.95
CA ASP A 85 -8.37 -6.61 -9.09
C ASP A 85 -7.16 -5.66 -8.86
N LEU A 86 -6.83 -5.40 -7.59
CA LEU A 86 -5.80 -4.47 -7.17
C LEU A 86 -4.95 -5.03 -6.02
N LEU A 87 -3.63 -5.15 -6.22
CA LEU A 87 -2.69 -5.42 -5.14
C LEU A 87 -2.03 -4.12 -4.68
N VAL A 88 -2.17 -3.83 -3.40
CA VAL A 88 -1.57 -2.67 -2.75
C VAL A 88 -0.48 -3.17 -1.81
N GLY A 89 0.79 -2.86 -2.09
CA GLY A 89 1.90 -3.20 -1.22
C GLY A 89 2.08 -2.17 -0.11
N ALA A 90 2.30 -2.61 1.11
CA ALA A 90 2.53 -1.74 2.26
C ALA A 90 3.67 -2.24 3.15
N ILE A 91 4.34 -1.30 3.83
CA ILE A 91 5.32 -1.59 4.87
C ILE A 91 4.75 -1.10 6.21
N HIS A 92 4.04 -1.97 6.93
CA HIS A 92 3.60 -1.66 8.30
C HIS A 92 4.66 -2.05 9.32
N TRP A 93 5.37 -3.14 9.04
CA TRP A 93 6.51 -3.64 9.79
C TRP A 93 7.66 -3.92 8.84
N LEU A 94 8.89 -3.77 9.31
CA LEU A 94 10.03 -4.26 8.54
C LEU A 94 10.12 -5.78 8.68
N PRO A 95 10.53 -6.51 7.62
CA PRO A 95 10.74 -7.96 7.65
C PRO A 95 11.98 -8.37 8.46
N VAL A 96 12.41 -7.52 9.39
CA VAL A 96 13.57 -7.66 10.29
C VAL A 96 13.28 -6.90 11.59
N ASP A 97 13.87 -7.32 12.70
CA ASP A 97 13.76 -6.59 13.97
C ASP A 97 14.54 -5.27 13.89
N ALA A 98 13.80 -4.16 13.86
CA ALA A 98 14.34 -2.82 13.77
C ALA A 98 14.60 -2.15 15.13
N SER A 99 14.31 -2.83 16.25
CA SER A 99 14.39 -2.24 17.60
C SER A 99 15.79 -1.76 17.96
N SER A 100 16.84 -2.45 17.48
CA SER A 100 18.24 -2.10 17.72
C SER A 100 18.95 -1.47 16.52
N MET A 101 18.24 -1.22 15.41
CA MET A 101 18.86 -0.67 14.19
C MET A 101 19.07 0.84 14.30
N ASP A 102 20.20 1.34 13.81
CA ASP A 102 20.36 2.76 13.51
C ASP A 102 19.49 3.19 12.32
N ASP A 103 19.36 4.50 12.10
CA ASP A 103 18.47 5.02 11.05
C ASP A 103 18.92 4.64 9.64
N ALA A 104 20.22 4.49 9.40
CA ALA A 104 20.75 4.06 8.11
C ALA A 104 20.40 2.60 7.81
N SER A 105 20.56 1.72 8.80
CA SER A 105 20.23 0.30 8.70
C SER A 105 18.73 0.08 8.54
N ALA A 106 17.91 0.83 9.30
CA ALA A 106 16.47 0.83 9.15
C ALA A 106 16.03 1.30 7.76
N ALA A 107 16.66 2.35 7.23
CA ALA A 107 16.39 2.85 5.89
C ALA A 107 16.75 1.82 4.80
N ASN A 108 17.89 1.14 4.94
CA ASN A 108 18.27 0.07 4.03
C ASN A 108 17.31 -1.12 4.07
N ALA A 109 16.87 -1.52 5.27
CA ALA A 109 15.87 -2.59 5.43
C ALA A 109 14.52 -2.21 4.82
N PHE A 110 14.09 -0.97 5.02
CA PHE A 110 12.89 -0.42 4.38
C PHE A 110 12.97 -0.47 2.85
N MET A 111 14.07 -0.01 2.25
CA MET A 111 14.24 -0.01 0.79
C MET A 111 14.24 -1.43 0.21
N LYS A 112 14.87 -2.40 0.90
CA LYS A 112 14.82 -3.82 0.52
C LYS A 112 13.41 -4.40 0.57
N ALA A 113 12.63 -4.03 1.58
CA ALA A 113 11.25 -4.48 1.71
C ALA A 113 10.37 -3.87 0.60
N CYS A 114 10.54 -2.58 0.27
CA CYS A 114 9.92 -1.97 -0.89
C CYS A 114 10.29 -2.70 -2.17
N GLN A 115 11.59 -2.93 -2.44
CA GLN A 115 12.05 -3.64 -3.62
C GLN A 115 11.39 -5.03 -3.75
N SER A 116 11.28 -5.77 -2.65
CA SER A 116 10.65 -7.09 -2.62
C SER A 116 9.15 -7.02 -2.97
N LEU A 117 8.41 -6.02 -2.45
CA LEU A 117 7.01 -5.78 -2.83
C LEU A 117 6.86 -5.46 -4.33
N LEU A 118 7.73 -4.58 -4.84
CA LEU A 118 7.69 -4.18 -6.25
C LEU A 118 8.00 -5.37 -7.18
N GLN A 119 8.98 -6.19 -6.84
CA GLN A 119 9.30 -7.42 -7.56
C GLN A 119 8.19 -8.47 -7.49
N ALA A 120 7.45 -8.52 -6.39
CA ALA A 120 6.26 -9.37 -6.26
C ALA A 120 5.08 -8.89 -7.14
N GLY A 121 5.18 -7.71 -7.76
CA GLY A 121 4.21 -7.19 -8.71
C GLY A 121 2.96 -6.60 -8.06
N VAL A 122 3.15 -5.77 -7.03
CA VAL A 122 2.08 -4.90 -6.51
C VAL A 122 1.82 -3.73 -7.47
N HIS A 123 0.57 -3.31 -7.56
CA HIS A 123 0.16 -2.23 -8.48
C HIS A 123 0.34 -0.84 -7.86
N VAL A 124 0.22 -0.74 -6.54
CA VAL A 124 0.35 0.51 -5.77
C VAL A 124 1.22 0.25 -4.54
N LEU A 125 2.15 1.14 -4.24
CA LEU A 125 2.83 1.20 -2.93
C LEU A 125 2.08 2.19 -2.03
N ALA A 126 1.41 1.67 -1.00
CA ALA A 126 0.64 2.45 -0.04
C ALA A 126 1.51 3.27 0.89
N HIS A 127 1.08 4.50 1.17
CA HIS A 127 1.66 5.46 2.12
C HIS A 127 3.17 5.24 2.40
N PRO A 128 4.06 5.41 1.40
CA PRO A 128 5.37 4.75 1.40
C PRO A 128 6.21 5.03 2.65
N TRP A 129 6.27 6.28 3.09
CA TRP A 129 7.13 6.71 4.20
C TRP A 129 6.48 6.60 5.59
N ARG A 130 5.25 6.07 5.70
CA ARG A 130 4.47 6.02 6.95
C ARG A 130 5.18 5.23 8.05
N TRP A 131 5.93 4.20 7.68
CA TRP A 131 6.67 3.38 8.64
C TRP A 131 7.59 4.23 9.53
N PHE A 132 8.38 5.14 8.95
CA PHE A 132 9.28 6.03 9.69
C PHE A 132 8.53 6.95 10.65
N VAL A 133 7.39 7.51 10.20
CA VAL A 133 6.53 8.37 11.02
C VAL A 133 6.04 7.62 12.26
N ARG A 134 5.53 6.39 12.09
CA ARG A 134 5.04 5.55 13.20
C ARG A 134 6.16 5.08 14.11
N ALA A 135 7.34 4.79 13.55
CA ALA A 135 8.54 4.43 14.29
C ALA A 135 9.18 5.64 15.02
N LYS A 136 8.65 6.86 14.84
CA LYS A 136 9.22 8.12 15.37
C LYS A 136 10.67 8.33 14.92
N ARG A 137 10.99 7.91 13.69
CA ARG A 137 12.29 8.05 13.04
C ARG A 137 12.24 9.12 11.95
N PRO A 138 13.37 9.78 11.63
CA PRO A 138 13.41 10.71 10.52
C PRO A 138 13.17 9.99 9.19
N VAL A 139 12.36 10.59 8.32
CA VAL A 139 12.19 10.09 6.94
C VAL A 139 13.49 10.35 6.17
N PRO A 140 14.11 9.33 5.55
CA PRO A 140 15.37 9.46 4.82
C PRO A 140 15.14 10.10 3.44
N LYS A 141 14.96 11.43 3.40
CA LYS A 141 14.60 12.17 2.19
C LYS A 141 15.59 12.00 1.03
N GLN A 142 16.86 11.69 1.33
CA GLN A 142 17.87 11.38 0.33
C GLN A 142 17.51 10.16 -0.54
N LEU A 143 16.62 9.28 -0.07
CA LEU A 143 16.15 8.07 -0.78
C LEU A 143 14.90 8.31 -1.63
N TYR A 144 14.34 9.53 -1.66
CA TYR A 144 13.14 9.82 -2.45
C TYR A 144 13.32 9.54 -3.94
N VAL A 145 14.47 9.94 -4.49
CA VAL A 145 14.85 9.70 -5.89
C VAL A 145 14.91 8.21 -6.17
N GLU A 146 15.57 7.45 -5.31
CA GLU A 146 15.79 6.02 -5.48
C GLU A 146 14.49 5.24 -5.45
N LEU A 147 13.62 5.49 -4.46
CA LEU A 147 12.32 4.82 -4.39
C LEU A 147 11.41 5.21 -5.56
N ALA A 148 11.41 6.47 -5.97
CA ALA A 148 10.64 6.92 -7.13
C ALA A 148 11.11 6.26 -8.44
N SER A 149 12.42 6.06 -8.61
CA SER A 149 12.97 5.31 -9.75
C SER A 149 12.54 3.85 -9.73
N MET A 150 12.64 3.17 -8.57
CA MET A 150 12.18 1.78 -8.46
C MET A 150 10.70 1.61 -8.78
N LEU A 151 9.85 2.54 -8.33
CA LEU A 151 8.43 2.54 -8.65
C LEU A 151 8.17 2.66 -10.16
N ALA A 152 8.90 3.55 -10.83
CA ALA A 152 8.79 3.73 -12.28
C ALA A 152 9.24 2.47 -13.05
N GLU A 153 10.37 1.88 -12.66
CA GLU A 153 10.90 0.65 -13.28
C GLU A 153 9.92 -0.52 -13.21
N HIS A 154 9.16 -0.63 -12.12
CA HIS A 154 8.19 -1.70 -11.90
C HIS A 154 6.76 -1.34 -12.35
N ASN A 155 6.55 -0.15 -12.92
CA ASN A 155 5.22 0.39 -13.25
C ASN A 155 4.25 0.39 -12.06
N THR A 156 4.77 0.60 -10.85
CA THR A 156 3.98 0.63 -9.61
C THR A 156 3.65 2.08 -9.26
N ALA A 157 2.38 2.35 -8.95
CA ALA A 157 1.92 3.66 -8.51
C ALA A 157 2.32 3.97 -7.07
N ALA A 158 2.41 5.26 -6.71
CA ALA A 158 2.60 5.71 -5.33
C ALA A 158 1.29 6.24 -4.74
N GLU A 159 0.99 5.89 -3.49
CA GLU A 159 -0.22 6.38 -2.83
C GLU A 159 0.02 7.67 -2.03
N ILE A 160 -0.83 8.68 -2.25
CA ILE A 160 -1.03 9.76 -1.29
C ILE A 160 -2.10 9.30 -0.30
N ASN A 161 -1.75 9.33 0.99
CA ASN A 161 -2.64 8.91 2.06
C ASN A 161 -2.25 9.63 3.36
N TYR A 162 -3.26 10.16 4.06
CA TYR A 162 -3.10 10.98 5.26
C TYR A 162 -3.42 10.25 6.58
N HIS A 163 -3.85 8.99 6.53
CA HIS A 163 -4.16 8.24 7.75
C HIS A 163 -2.89 7.89 8.51
N THR A 164 -2.73 8.49 9.70
CA THR A 164 -1.52 8.39 10.54
C THR A 164 -0.21 8.72 9.80
N ASN A 165 -0.30 9.55 8.76
CA ASN A 165 0.80 9.85 7.85
C ASN A 165 0.79 11.34 7.47
N ASN A 166 1.94 11.84 7.02
CA ASN A 166 2.07 13.17 6.45
C ASN A 166 2.86 13.10 5.13
N PRO A 167 2.20 12.80 4.00
CA PRO A 167 2.84 12.67 2.70
C PRO A 167 3.62 13.94 2.35
N ASP A 168 4.86 13.76 1.89
CA ASP A 168 5.78 14.84 1.56
C ASP A 168 5.68 15.17 0.05
N PRO A 169 5.26 16.39 -0.35
CA PRO A 169 5.17 16.77 -1.76
C PRO A 169 6.48 16.57 -2.54
N ALA A 170 7.64 16.67 -1.89
CA ALA A 170 8.92 16.49 -2.56
C ALA A 170 9.10 15.05 -3.08
N PHE A 171 8.60 14.04 -2.36
CA PHE A 171 8.63 12.65 -2.84
C PHE A 171 7.71 12.46 -4.05
N PHE A 172 6.51 13.01 -3.99
CA PHE A 172 5.55 12.89 -5.11
C PHE A 172 5.99 13.67 -6.34
N ALA A 173 6.70 14.80 -6.18
CA ALA A 173 7.34 15.48 -7.30
C ALA A 173 8.36 14.57 -8.01
N GLN A 174 9.18 13.83 -7.26
CA GLN A 174 10.11 12.85 -7.84
C GLN A 174 9.40 11.71 -8.57
N CYS A 175 8.27 11.23 -8.02
CA CYS A 175 7.42 10.22 -8.65
C CYS A 175 6.87 10.72 -10.00
N ILE A 176 6.27 11.92 -10.00
CA ILE A 176 5.65 12.53 -11.18
C ILE A 176 6.67 12.75 -12.29
N GLU A 177 7.85 13.28 -11.95
CA GLU A 177 8.97 13.49 -12.89
C GLU A 177 9.38 12.19 -13.62
N ARG A 178 9.24 11.04 -12.95
CA ARG A 178 9.59 9.70 -13.47
C ARG A 178 8.40 8.97 -14.10
N GLY A 179 7.25 9.62 -14.24
CA GLY A 179 6.06 9.02 -14.85
C GLY A 179 5.29 8.05 -13.94
N VAL A 180 5.60 8.00 -12.64
CA VAL A 180 4.87 7.17 -11.67
C VAL A 180 3.45 7.72 -11.51
N LYS A 181 2.45 6.85 -11.65
CA LYS A 181 1.05 7.19 -11.41
C LYS A 181 0.78 7.34 -9.91
N ILE A 182 -0.20 8.16 -9.57
CA ILE A 182 -0.54 8.49 -8.18
C ILE A 182 -1.91 7.92 -7.82
N ALA A 183 -1.95 7.07 -6.80
CA ALA A 183 -3.18 6.60 -6.18
C ALA A 183 -3.58 7.52 -5.01
N LEU A 184 -4.90 7.72 -4.80
CA LEU A 184 -5.42 8.47 -3.66
C LEU A 184 -6.18 7.50 -2.76
N GLY A 185 -5.69 7.29 -1.55
CA GLY A 185 -6.30 6.40 -0.57
C GLY A 185 -6.55 7.11 0.75
N THR A 186 -7.72 6.86 1.35
CA THR A 186 -8.08 7.45 2.65
C THR A 186 -7.73 6.55 3.84
N ASP A 187 -7.47 5.26 3.60
CA ASP A 187 -7.35 4.23 4.65
C ASP A 187 -8.54 4.22 5.63
N SER A 188 -9.73 4.48 5.08
CA SER A 188 -10.94 4.64 5.88
C SER A 188 -11.41 3.30 6.41
N HIS A 189 -11.56 3.22 7.72
CA HIS A 189 -12.16 2.06 8.39
C HIS A 189 -13.66 2.30 8.70
N ALA A 190 -14.16 3.48 8.36
CA ALA A 190 -15.56 3.84 8.47
C ALA A 190 -16.03 4.70 7.27
N THR A 191 -17.31 4.56 6.92
CA THR A 191 -17.88 5.18 5.70
C THR A 191 -17.85 6.71 5.69
N TRP A 192 -17.87 7.35 6.87
CA TRP A 192 -17.79 8.82 6.98
C TRP A 192 -16.40 9.38 6.72
N GLU A 193 -15.35 8.55 6.72
CA GLU A 193 -13.97 8.98 6.42
C GLU A 193 -13.68 9.01 4.92
N MET A 194 -14.54 8.38 4.11
CA MET A 194 -14.32 8.18 2.67
C MET A 194 -14.55 9.45 1.82
N SER A 195 -15.19 10.48 2.36
CA SER A 195 -15.85 11.52 1.53
C SER A 195 -15.03 12.78 1.26
N ASN A 196 -13.74 12.86 1.64
CA ASN A 196 -12.95 14.07 1.40
C ASN A 196 -11.53 13.81 0.85
N MET A 197 -11.43 13.77 -0.48
CA MET A 197 -10.16 13.69 -1.21
C MET A 197 -9.52 15.05 -1.50
N SER A 198 -10.08 16.16 -1.03
CA SER A 198 -9.59 17.50 -1.40
C SER A 198 -8.15 17.77 -0.96
N ARG A 199 -7.75 17.24 0.21
CA ARG A 199 -6.37 17.37 0.70
C ARG A 199 -5.39 16.58 -0.18
N HIS A 200 -5.78 15.37 -0.59
CA HIS A 200 -5.02 14.51 -1.49
C HIS A 200 -4.80 15.21 -2.84
N LEU A 201 -5.87 15.76 -3.43
CA LEU A 201 -5.80 16.48 -4.70
C LEU A 201 -4.91 17.73 -4.60
N ARG A 202 -5.01 18.51 -3.52
CA ARG A 202 -4.13 19.68 -3.31
C ARG A 202 -2.66 19.30 -3.23
N LEU A 203 -2.33 18.19 -2.56
CA LEU A 203 -0.94 17.73 -2.51
C LEU A 203 -0.45 17.30 -3.89
N LEU A 204 -1.27 16.57 -4.66
CA LEU A 204 -0.93 16.18 -6.02
C LEU A 204 -0.68 17.41 -6.91
N GLN A 205 -1.55 18.40 -6.85
CA GLN A 205 -1.41 19.66 -7.60
C GLN A 205 -0.14 20.43 -7.20
N ALA A 206 0.14 20.52 -5.90
CA ALA A 206 1.36 21.15 -5.40
C ALA A 206 2.63 20.39 -5.85
N SER A 207 2.58 19.07 -5.85
CA SER A 207 3.70 18.21 -6.29
C SER A 207 3.93 18.29 -7.80
N ALA A 208 2.86 18.47 -8.58
CA ALA A 208 2.90 18.60 -10.04
C ALA A 208 3.20 20.03 -10.52
N GLY A 209 3.01 21.04 -9.67
CA GLY A 209 3.04 22.44 -10.08
C GLY A 209 1.91 22.82 -11.06
N SER A 210 0.83 22.06 -11.11
CA SER A 210 -0.29 22.21 -12.05
C SER A 210 -1.63 21.90 -11.39
N SER A 211 -2.71 22.56 -11.85
CA SER A 211 -4.09 22.22 -11.46
C SER A 211 -4.66 21.05 -12.26
N ASP A 212 -4.20 20.86 -13.50
CA ASP A 212 -4.55 19.72 -14.36
C ASP A 212 -3.63 18.54 -14.06
N VAL A 213 -4.15 17.63 -13.24
CA VAL A 213 -3.43 16.45 -12.73
C VAL A 213 -4.17 15.14 -13.01
N GLY A 214 -5.25 15.18 -13.79
CA GLY A 214 -6.09 14.00 -14.03
C GLY A 214 -5.32 12.86 -14.70
N HIS A 215 -4.38 13.20 -15.59
CA HIS A 215 -3.52 12.25 -16.28
C HIS A 215 -2.46 11.58 -15.38
N LEU A 216 -2.20 12.13 -14.19
CA LEU A 216 -1.25 11.57 -13.21
C LEU A 216 -1.89 10.49 -12.33
N LEU A 217 -3.22 10.43 -12.28
CA LEU A 217 -3.93 9.49 -11.43
C LEU A 217 -3.76 8.05 -11.93
N PHE A 218 -3.57 7.14 -10.99
CA PHE A 218 -3.61 5.71 -11.24
C PHE A 218 -5.04 5.26 -11.57
N ASP A 219 -5.18 4.40 -12.57
CA ASP A 219 -6.46 3.79 -12.94
C ASP A 219 -6.41 2.27 -12.72
N PRO A 220 -7.20 1.70 -11.78
CA PRO A 220 -7.31 0.25 -11.55
C PRO A 220 -8.20 -0.43 -12.60
N SER A 221 -8.10 -0.04 -13.87
CA SER A 221 -8.98 -0.46 -14.96
C SER A 221 -8.62 -1.80 -15.56
#